data_AF-J0SAA4-F1
#
_entry.id   AF-J0SAA4-F1
#
_cell.length_a   1.000
_cell.length_b   1.000
_cell.length_c   1.000
_cell.angle_alpha   90.00
_cell.angle_beta   90.00
_cell.angle_gamma   90.00
#
_symmetry.space_group_name_H-M   'P 1'
#
loop_
_entity.id
_entity.type
_entity.pdbx_description
1 polymer ?
#
loop_
_entity_poly.entity_id
_entity_poly.type
_entity_poly.pdbx_seq_one_letter_code
_entity_poly.pdbx_strand_id
1 'polypeptide(L)'
;MRLPLSDEAVSEVIGTVLVVALVVIFASISAAFIFGSIGEQEEMKVVCISGTANSNGTATFTVQGGGDLPRVENITARYSDGSSEKIFNSRPSAGDSATTGRVVTGERVILVGSFDDNTQQMIYDGRF
;
A
#
# COMPACT_ATOMS: atom_id res chain seq x y z
N MET A 1 -55.93 39.16 3.39
CA MET A 1 -54.91 39.42 4.44
C MET A 1 -53.56 39.42 3.74
N ARG A 2 -52.91 40.59 3.56
CA ARG A 2 -51.59 40.68 2.90
C ARG A 2 -50.53 40.56 3.99
N LEU A 3 -49.60 39.62 3.87
CA LEU A 3 -48.46 39.49 4.77
C LEU A 3 -47.57 40.73 4.64
N PRO A 4 -46.96 41.23 5.74
CA PRO A 4 -46.03 42.35 5.66
C PRO A 4 -44.81 41.94 4.80
N LEU A 5 -44.47 42.71 3.77
CA LEU A 5 -43.35 42.41 2.84
C LEU A 5 -42.01 42.14 3.55
N SER A 6 -41.87 42.63 4.79
CA SER A 6 -40.73 42.41 5.65
C SER A 6 -40.52 40.93 6.01
N ASP A 7 -41.57 40.14 6.25
CA ASP A 7 -41.43 38.72 6.60
C ASP A 7 -41.01 37.87 5.40
N GLU A 8 -41.49 38.19 4.20
CA GLU A 8 -41.10 37.52 2.95
C GLU A 8 -39.61 37.76 2.64
N ALA A 9 -39.17 39.02 2.74
CA ALA A 9 -37.79 39.41 2.51
C ALA A 9 -36.83 38.80 3.57
N VAL A 10 -37.27 38.68 4.82
CA VAL A 10 -36.47 38.06 5.89
C VAL A 10 -36.42 36.53 5.72
N SER A 11 -37.49 35.90 5.25
CA SER A 11 -37.51 34.45 4.93
C SER A 11 -36.54 34.08 3.81
N GLU A 12 -36.46 34.91 2.74
CA GLU A 12 -35.52 34.72 1.64
C GLU A 12 -34.05 34.78 2.11
N VAL A 13 -33.73 35.75 2.96
CA VAL A 13 -32.38 35.93 3.50
C VAL A 13 -32.01 34.79 4.45
N ILE A 14 -32.92 34.36 5.33
CA ILE A 14 -32.66 33.25 6.26
C ILE A 14 -32.45 31.94 5.49
N GLY A 15 -33.26 31.66 4.47
CA GLY A 15 -33.10 30.49 3.61
C GLY A 15 -31.73 30.49 2.91
N THR A 16 -31.31 31.65 2.43
CA THR A 16 -30.01 31.82 1.77
C THR A 16 -28.85 31.53 2.73
N VAL A 17 -28.90 32.07 3.95
CA VAL A 17 -27.86 31.84 4.96
C VAL A 17 -27.77 30.35 5.33
N LEU A 18 -28.91 29.67 5.48
CA LEU A 18 -28.95 28.24 5.80
C LEU A 18 -28.35 27.37 4.68
N VAL A 19 -28.68 27.65 3.42
CA VAL A 19 -28.13 26.91 2.28
C VAL A 19 -26.63 27.14 2.15
N VAL A 20 -26.17 28.39 2.31
CA VAL A 20 -24.74 28.73 2.25
C VAL A 20 -23.98 28.02 3.37
N ALA A 21 -24.49 28.05 4.60
CA ALA A 21 -23.86 27.36 5.73
C ALA A 21 -23.70 25.86 5.46
N LEU A 22 -24.74 25.22 4.94
CA LEU A 22 -24.71 23.79 4.63
C LEU A 22 -23.68 23.46 3.54
N VAL A 23 -23.64 24.24 2.45
CA VAL A 23 -22.68 24.04 1.36
C VAL A 23 -21.23 24.23 1.84
N VAL A 24 -20.98 25.23 2.70
CA VAL A 24 -19.64 25.47 3.26
C VAL A 24 -19.17 24.31 4.14
N ILE A 25 -20.07 23.73 4.95
CA ILE A 25 -19.77 22.55 5.75
C ILE A 25 -19.49 21.33 4.86
N PHE A 26 -20.31 21.09 3.83
CA PHE A 26 -20.07 19.99 2.90
C PHE A 26 -18.77 20.14 2.11
N ALA A 27 -18.44 21.36 1.70
CA ALA A 27 -17.21 21.66 0.99
C ALA A 27 -15.98 21.40 1.87
N SER A 28 -16.00 21.81 3.14
CA SER A 28 -14.88 21.61 4.06
C SER A 28 -14.66 20.13 4.38
N ILE A 29 -15.74 19.36 4.60
CA ILE A 29 -15.67 17.92 4.85
C ILE A 29 -15.09 17.19 3.62
N SER A 30 -15.57 17.52 2.43
CA SER A 30 -15.07 16.90 1.19
C SER A 30 -13.60 17.25 0.94
N ALA A 31 -13.20 18.50 1.18
CA ALA A 31 -11.80 18.92 1.10
C ALA A 31 -10.90 18.18 2.10
N ALA A 32 -11.38 17.95 3.32
CA ALA A 32 -10.64 17.16 4.31
C ALA A 32 -10.42 15.70 3.86
N PHE A 33 -11.41 15.08 3.19
CA PHE A 33 -11.24 13.74 2.63
C PHE A 33 -10.30 13.70 1.42
N ILE A 34 -10.38 14.70 0.54
CA ILE A 34 -9.51 14.79 -0.64
C ILE A 34 -8.07 15.08 -0.21
N PHE A 35 -7.83 16.11 0.61
CA PHE A 35 -6.48 16.45 1.06
C PHE A 35 -5.93 15.46 2.09
N GLY A 36 -6.78 14.85 2.91
CA GLY A 36 -6.37 13.84 3.88
C GLY A 36 -5.90 12.54 3.25
N SER A 37 -6.36 12.20 2.04
CA SER A 37 -5.99 10.97 1.34
C SER A 37 -4.80 11.10 0.38
N ILE A 38 -4.40 12.32 0.01
CA ILE A 38 -3.27 12.55 -0.91
C ILE A 38 -1.90 12.17 -0.29
N GLY A 39 -1.80 12.12 1.05
CA GLY A 39 -0.53 11.87 1.74
C GLY A 39 -0.16 10.40 1.96
N GLU A 40 -1.10 9.46 1.80
CA GLU A 40 -0.89 8.04 2.17
C GLU A 40 -0.90 7.09 0.96
N GLN A 41 -0.86 7.61 -0.26
CA GLN A 41 -0.70 6.74 -1.42
C GLN A 41 0.78 6.38 -1.56
N GLU A 42 1.23 5.40 -0.76
CA GLU A 42 2.50 4.73 -1.00
C GLU A 42 2.51 4.23 -2.45
N GLU A 43 3.49 4.68 -3.25
CA GLU A 43 3.66 4.19 -4.60
C GLU A 43 3.79 2.66 -4.55
N MET A 44 2.84 1.95 -5.15
CA MET A 44 2.94 0.50 -5.27
C MET A 44 4.11 0.18 -6.20
N LYS A 45 5.17 -0.39 -5.64
CA LYS A 45 6.34 -0.81 -6.41
C LYS A 45 6.12 -2.21 -6.95
N VAL A 46 6.46 -2.38 -8.22
CA VAL A 46 6.19 -3.61 -8.95
C VAL A 46 7.48 -4.41 -9.09
N VAL A 47 7.56 -5.50 -8.33
CA VAL A 47 8.62 -6.51 -8.40
C VAL A 47 7.98 -7.89 -8.52
N CYS A 48 8.33 -8.62 -9.57
CA CYS A 48 7.82 -9.96 -9.84
C CYS A 48 8.79 -11.00 -9.29
N ILE A 49 8.31 -11.84 -8.36
CA ILE A 49 9.05 -12.98 -7.83
C ILE A 49 8.20 -14.23 -7.93
N SER A 50 8.83 -15.33 -8.30
CA SER A 50 8.23 -16.66 -8.26
C SER A 50 8.89 -17.50 -7.17
N GLY A 51 8.08 -18.08 -6.29
CA GLY A 51 8.52 -19.07 -5.31
C GLY A 51 8.20 -20.50 -5.78
N THR A 52 9.14 -21.43 -5.61
CA THR A 52 8.95 -22.86 -5.89
C THR A 52 9.46 -23.69 -4.71
N ALA A 53 8.67 -24.66 -4.25
CA ALA A 53 9.13 -25.62 -3.25
C ALA A 53 10.07 -26.64 -3.89
N ASN A 54 11.25 -26.81 -3.32
CA ASN A 54 12.18 -27.88 -3.71
C ASN A 54 11.79 -29.19 -3.03
N SER A 55 12.23 -30.32 -3.61
CA SER A 55 12.07 -31.66 -3.03
C SER A 55 12.68 -31.81 -1.63
N ASN A 56 13.64 -30.95 -1.27
CA ASN A 56 14.33 -30.96 0.01
C ASN A 56 13.56 -30.18 1.10
N GLY A 57 12.37 -29.65 0.78
CA GLY A 57 11.52 -28.88 1.68
C GLY A 57 11.91 -27.41 1.85
N THR A 58 12.91 -26.92 1.10
CA THR A 58 13.28 -25.50 1.03
C THR A 58 12.50 -24.79 -0.07
N ALA A 59 12.28 -23.47 0.03
CA ALA A 59 11.70 -22.69 -1.06
C ALA A 59 12.81 -21.97 -1.84
N THR A 60 12.75 -22.05 -3.17
CA THR A 60 13.57 -21.24 -4.07
C THR A 60 12.76 -20.07 -4.58
N PHE A 61 13.29 -18.87 -4.39
CA PHE A 61 12.71 -17.63 -4.91
C PHE A 61 13.53 -17.15 -6.09
N THR A 62 12.87 -16.93 -7.21
CA THR A 62 13.49 -16.42 -8.44
C THR A 62 12.91 -15.07 -8.79
N VAL A 63 13.77 -14.09 -9.01
CA VAL A 63 13.40 -12.74 -9.40
C VAL A 63 13.12 -12.72 -10.90
N GLN A 64 11.87 -12.46 -11.28
CA GLN A 64 11.42 -12.48 -12.68
C GLN A 64 11.60 -11.13 -13.37
N GLY A 65 11.87 -10.06 -12.61
CA GLY A 65 11.93 -8.69 -13.12
C GLY A 65 10.96 -7.76 -12.39
N GLY A 66 10.71 -6.60 -12.96
CA GLY A 66 9.79 -5.60 -12.41
C GLY A 66 10.25 -4.18 -12.78
N GLY A 67 9.31 -3.26 -12.91
CA GLY A 67 9.63 -1.85 -13.21
C GLY A 67 10.51 -1.21 -12.13
N ASP A 68 10.32 -1.62 -10.88
CA ASP A 68 11.02 -1.08 -9.71
C ASP A 68 12.14 -2.00 -9.19
N LEU A 69 12.46 -3.08 -9.90
CA LEU A 69 13.54 -3.98 -9.49
C LEU A 69 14.90 -3.27 -9.30
N PRO A 70 15.32 -2.32 -10.15
CA PRO A 70 16.58 -1.59 -9.95
C PRO A 70 16.63 -0.78 -8.64
N ARG A 71 15.47 -0.46 -8.07
CA ARG A 71 15.33 0.32 -6.83
C ARG A 71 15.35 -0.55 -5.58
N VAL A 72 15.35 -1.88 -5.71
CA VAL A 72 15.41 -2.82 -4.58
C VAL A 72 16.84 -2.94 -4.07
N GLU A 73 17.06 -2.66 -2.78
CA GLU A 73 18.37 -2.80 -2.14
C GLU A 73 18.60 -4.21 -1.60
N ASN A 74 17.59 -4.79 -0.97
CA ASN A 74 17.66 -6.11 -0.36
C ASN A 74 16.26 -6.72 -0.25
N ILE A 75 16.21 -8.05 -0.24
CA ILE A 75 14.98 -8.81 -0.06
C ILE A 75 15.13 -9.70 1.17
N THR A 76 14.18 -9.57 2.08
CA THR A 76 14.13 -10.34 3.33
C THR A 76 12.91 -11.25 3.30
N ALA A 77 13.12 -12.55 3.54
CA ALA A 77 12.04 -13.48 3.85
C ALA A 77 11.66 -13.34 5.32
N ARG A 78 10.36 -13.21 5.57
CA ARG A 78 9.74 -13.32 6.89
C ARG A 78 8.93 -14.59 6.93
N TYR A 79 9.06 -15.29 8.04
CA TYR A 79 8.44 -16.58 8.22
C TYR A 79 7.33 -16.54 9.28
N SER A 80 6.51 -17.59 9.34
CA SER A 80 5.36 -17.66 10.25
C SER A 80 5.74 -17.71 11.74
N ASP A 81 6.98 -18.06 12.07
CA ASP A 81 7.54 -18.08 13.43
C ASP A 81 8.00 -16.69 13.90
N GLY A 82 7.92 -15.67 13.04
CA GLY A 82 8.43 -14.31 13.30
C GLY A 82 9.92 -14.15 13.01
N SER A 83 10.61 -15.20 12.58
CA SER A 83 12.00 -15.14 12.12
C SER A 83 12.08 -14.45 10.76
N SER A 84 13.24 -13.86 10.48
CA SER A 84 13.52 -13.23 9.21
C SER A 84 14.92 -13.55 8.72
N GLU A 85 15.04 -13.80 7.42
CA GLU A 85 16.29 -14.14 6.76
C GLU A 85 16.47 -13.26 5.53
N LYS A 86 17.66 -12.68 5.36
CA LYS A 86 18.00 -11.97 4.13
C LYS A 86 18.29 -12.99 3.04
N ILE A 87 17.40 -13.06 2.06
CA ILE A 87 17.52 -13.98 0.92
C ILE A 87 18.44 -13.37 -0.15
N PHE A 88 18.37 -12.04 -0.32
CA PHE A 88 19.27 -11.29 -1.19
C PHE A 88 19.97 -10.20 -0.36
N ASN A 89 21.29 -10.35 -0.18
CA ASN A 89 22.14 -9.42 0.59
C ASN A 89 22.58 -8.18 -0.20
N SER A 90 22.29 -8.16 -1.51
CA SER A 90 22.64 -7.09 -2.44
C SER A 90 21.49 -6.86 -3.41
N ARG A 91 21.56 -5.76 -4.17
CA ARG A 91 20.59 -5.44 -5.23
C ARG A 91 20.40 -6.64 -6.17
N PRO A 92 19.22 -7.26 -6.21
CA PRO A 92 18.97 -8.43 -7.03
C PRO A 92 18.75 -8.03 -8.50
N SER A 93 19.26 -8.83 -9.42
CA SER A 93 19.00 -8.70 -10.85
C SER A 93 17.89 -9.65 -11.30
N ALA A 94 17.26 -9.35 -12.44
CA ALA A 94 16.32 -10.27 -13.06
C ALA A 94 17.05 -11.57 -13.45
N GLY A 95 16.47 -12.71 -13.06
CA GLY A 95 17.06 -14.04 -13.22
C GLY A 95 17.81 -14.56 -12.00
N ASP A 96 18.09 -13.71 -11.00
CA ASP A 96 18.71 -14.18 -9.77
C ASP A 96 17.75 -15.07 -8.99
N SER A 97 18.28 -16.17 -8.47
CA SER A 97 17.53 -17.08 -7.61
C SER A 97 18.28 -17.32 -6.31
N ALA A 98 17.53 -17.46 -5.23
CA ALA A 98 18.06 -17.76 -3.92
C ALA A 98 17.11 -18.70 -3.19
N THR A 99 17.69 -19.67 -2.49
CA THR A 99 16.98 -20.68 -1.72
C THR A 99 17.01 -20.32 -0.24
N THR A 100 15.94 -20.58 0.48
CA THR A 100 15.90 -20.43 1.95
C THR A 100 16.97 -21.31 2.60
N GLY A 101 17.69 -20.77 3.58
CA GLY A 101 18.65 -21.55 4.39
C GLY A 101 17.98 -22.60 5.29
N ARG A 102 16.65 -22.63 5.33
CA ARG A 102 15.83 -23.52 6.16
C ARG A 102 14.73 -24.23 5.37
N VAL A 103 14.25 -25.33 5.93
CA VAL A 103 13.06 -26.05 5.45
C VAL A 103 11.82 -25.23 5.81
N VAL A 104 10.95 -25.01 4.83
CA VAL A 104 9.73 -24.20 4.93
C VAL A 104 8.47 -24.97 4.52
N THR A 105 8.56 -26.30 4.43
CA THR A 105 7.43 -27.18 4.13
C THR A 105 6.29 -26.98 5.13
N GLY A 106 5.11 -26.61 4.63
CA GLY A 106 3.91 -26.33 5.41
C GLY A 106 3.82 -24.88 5.93
N GLU A 107 4.87 -24.08 5.80
CA GLU A 107 4.96 -22.72 6.33
C GLU A 107 4.58 -21.66 5.29
N ARG A 108 4.08 -20.52 5.78
CA ARG A 108 3.91 -19.30 5.00
C ARG A 108 5.20 -18.50 5.01
N VAL A 109 5.68 -18.13 3.84
CA VAL A 109 6.86 -17.27 3.64
C VAL A 109 6.43 -16.01 2.92
N ILE A 110 6.75 -14.87 3.53
CA ILE A 110 6.48 -13.53 3.02
C ILE A 110 7.81 -12.92 2.60
N LEU A 111 7.93 -12.44 1.36
CA LEU A 111 9.09 -11.66 0.96
C LEU A 111 8.79 -10.17 1.07
N VAL A 112 9.72 -9.44 1.69
CA VAL A 112 9.68 -8.00 1.82
C VAL A 112 10.91 -7.40 1.14
N GLY A 113 10.68 -6.56 0.14
CA GLY A 113 11.70 -5.76 -0.53
C GLY A 113 11.91 -4.46 0.22
N SER A 114 13.17 -4.14 0.54
CA SER A 114 13.58 -2.80 0.96
C SER A 114 14.09 -2.05 -0.26
N PHE A 115 13.61 -0.82 -0.44
CA PHE A 115 13.96 0.01 -1.59
C PHE A 115 14.87 1.17 -1.21
N ASP A 116 15.45 1.81 -2.23
CA ASP A 116 16.36 2.96 -2.15
C ASP A 116 15.81 4.17 -1.36
N ASP A 117 14.49 4.32 -1.30
CA ASP A 117 13.79 5.36 -0.55
C ASP A 117 13.45 4.97 0.90
N ASN A 118 14.02 3.89 1.42
CA ASN A 118 13.76 3.31 2.75
C ASN A 118 12.34 2.77 2.95
N THR A 119 11.50 2.75 1.92
CA THR A 119 10.21 2.07 2.01
C THR A 119 10.40 0.55 1.97
N GLN A 120 9.50 -0.16 2.64
CA GLN A 120 9.47 -1.62 2.61
C GLN A 120 8.12 -2.06 2.09
N GLN A 121 8.12 -2.89 1.05
CA GLN A 121 6.89 -3.45 0.51
C GLN A 121 6.96 -4.96 0.48
N MET A 122 5.83 -5.59 0.79
CA MET A 122 5.63 -7.01 0.57
C MET A 122 5.52 -7.28 -0.93
N ILE A 123 6.43 -8.09 -1.46
CA ILE A 123 6.56 -8.36 -2.90
C ILE A 123 6.12 -9.78 -3.29
N TYR A 124 6.05 -10.70 -2.31
CA TYR A 124 5.58 -12.06 -2.53
C TYR A 124 5.00 -12.66 -1.26
N ASP A 125 3.95 -13.47 -1.43
CA ASP A 125 3.38 -14.33 -0.40
C ASP A 125 3.24 -15.73 -0.97
N GLY A 126 3.77 -16.72 -0.26
CA GLY A 126 3.62 -18.11 -0.66
C GLY A 126 3.51 -19.02 0.54
N ARG A 127 2.66 -20.03 0.44
CA ARG A 127 2.66 -21.17 1.35
C ARG A 127 3.24 -22.36 0.62
N PHE A 128 4.22 -23.00 1.24
CA PHE A 128 4.91 -24.18 0.70
C PHE A 128 4.62 -25.41 1.54
#